data_AF-A0A1I0J7Q7-F1
#
_entry.id   AF-A0A1I0J7Q7-F1
#
_cell.length_a   1.000
_cell.length_b   1.000
_cell.length_c   1.000
_cell.angle_alpha   90.00
_cell.angle_beta   90.00
_cell.angle_gamma   90.00
#
_symmetry.space_group_name_H-M   'P 1'
#
loop_
_entity.id
_entity.type
_entity.pdbx_description
1 polymer ?
#
loop_
_entity_poly.entity_id
_entity_poly.type
_entity_poly.pdbx_seq_one_letter_code
_entity_poly.pdbx_strand_id
1 'polypeptide(L)'
;MPEPDNSLGHKILGFFIKDAPTPAGAPAAAPAAGSPAAGSPAPAPRQPGAVDLRFSEHLADVLVKHNLPGPDYFEFRDALRGLSSLDLSEHKQFQAAWASFKALGGSADVNQLVSTANQYLDVLNDDRAGFTKSVDATIAERVGGLQQEQQQRQADNEALTRQLAEIQQKIEANTARLASISGEIDLQTDKLSQSRRNYEATHEHFTKQIQDDIARIRQHLT
;
A
#
# COMPACT_ATOMS: atom_id res chain seq x y z
N MET A 1 -0.44 -26.45 4.16
CA MET A 1 0.69 -25.50 4.12
C MET A 1 1.54 -25.89 2.92
N PRO A 2 1.31 -25.33 1.73
CA PRO A 2 2.25 -25.48 0.63
C PRO A 2 3.52 -24.69 0.96
N GLU A 3 4.68 -25.31 0.79
CA GLU A 3 5.99 -24.69 1.05
C GLU A 3 6.22 -23.50 0.09
N PRO A 4 6.97 -22.46 0.51
CA PRO A 4 7.32 -21.38 -0.39
C PRO A 4 8.20 -21.95 -1.52
N ASP A 5 7.66 -21.97 -2.73
CA ASP A 5 8.32 -22.47 -3.93
C ASP A 5 9.62 -21.69 -4.14
N ASN A 6 10.74 -22.35 -3.85
CA ASN A 6 12.09 -21.77 -3.83
C ASN A 6 12.66 -21.67 -5.26
N SER A 7 11.79 -21.32 -6.22
CA SER A 7 12.09 -21.19 -7.63
C SER A 7 13.17 -20.12 -7.86
N LEU A 8 14.10 -20.42 -8.78
CA LEU A 8 15.22 -19.55 -9.16
C LEU A 8 14.75 -18.11 -9.42
N GLY A 9 13.59 -17.95 -10.05
CA GLY A 9 13.01 -16.63 -10.35
C GLY A 9 12.54 -15.85 -9.13
N HIS A 10 12.09 -16.49 -8.03
CA HIS A 10 11.81 -15.78 -6.78
C HIS A 10 13.08 -15.25 -6.10
N LYS A 11 14.21 -15.95 -6.25
CA LYS A 11 15.52 -15.49 -5.73
C LYS A 11 16.05 -14.31 -6.53
N ILE A 12 15.96 -14.37 -7.87
CA ILE A 12 16.32 -13.25 -8.77
C ILE A 12 15.38 -12.07 -8.52
N LEU A 13 14.10 -12.29 -8.24
CA LEU A 13 13.22 -11.15 -7.94
C LEU A 13 13.53 -10.53 -6.56
N GLY A 14 13.76 -11.36 -5.54
CA GLY A 14 14.08 -10.91 -4.18
C GLY A 14 15.40 -10.17 -4.05
N PHE A 15 16.43 -10.57 -4.80
CA PHE A 15 17.73 -9.88 -4.83
C PHE A 15 17.65 -8.52 -5.52
N PHE A 16 16.79 -8.32 -6.52
CA PHE A 16 16.83 -7.14 -7.38
C PHE A 16 15.76 -6.08 -7.06
N ILE A 17 14.67 -6.45 -6.36
CA ILE A 17 13.64 -5.49 -5.91
C ILE A 17 14.02 -4.81 -4.59
N LYS A 18 14.86 -5.42 -3.73
CA LYS A 18 15.14 -4.92 -2.38
C LYS A 18 16.08 -3.70 -2.34
N ASP A 19 16.85 -3.45 -3.40
CA ASP A 19 17.82 -2.35 -3.50
C ASP A 19 17.37 -1.17 -4.40
N ALA A 20 16.08 -1.07 -4.73
CA ALA A 20 15.57 0.17 -5.29
C ALA A 20 15.54 1.24 -4.18
N PRO A 21 16.21 2.39 -4.33
CA PRO A 21 16.20 3.42 -3.30
C PRO A 21 14.76 3.90 -3.10
N THR A 22 14.21 3.61 -1.93
CA THR A 22 13.05 4.34 -1.41
C THR A 22 13.43 5.82 -1.46
N PRO A 23 12.65 6.70 -2.11
CA PRO A 23 12.94 8.13 -2.07
C PRO A 23 12.95 8.55 -0.60
N ALA A 24 14.13 8.88 -0.10
CA ALA A 24 14.33 9.31 1.27
C ALA A 24 13.48 10.56 1.51
N GLY A 25 12.60 10.49 2.50
CA GLY A 25 11.82 11.63 2.96
C GLY A 25 12.77 12.76 3.40
N ALA A 26 12.60 13.93 2.78
CA ALA A 26 13.16 15.17 3.29
C ALA A 26 12.39 15.60 4.57
N PRO A 27 13.04 16.31 5.51
CA PRO A 27 12.50 16.52 6.85
C PRO A 27 11.33 17.50 6.88
N ALA A 28 10.38 17.18 7.75
CA ALA A 28 9.14 17.91 7.97
C ALA A 28 9.38 19.31 8.58
N ALA A 29 8.84 20.33 7.92
CA ALA A 29 8.42 21.57 8.54
C ALA A 29 6.88 21.58 8.55
N ALA A 30 6.28 21.88 9.71
CA ALA A 30 4.84 22.01 9.92
C ALA A 30 4.53 23.42 10.46
N PRO A 31 3.26 23.88 10.47
CA PRO A 31 2.16 23.62 9.54
C PRO A 31 1.57 24.94 8.99
N ALA A 32 1.05 24.94 7.75
CA ALA A 32 0.13 25.98 7.29
C ALA A 32 -1.12 25.30 6.74
N ALA A 33 -2.26 25.65 7.33
CA ALA A 33 -3.57 25.16 6.98
C ALA A 33 -3.92 25.51 5.53
N GLY A 34 -4.37 24.50 4.78
CA GLY A 34 -4.92 24.63 3.45
C GLY A 34 -5.11 23.24 2.87
N SER A 35 -6.35 22.76 2.85
CA SER A 35 -6.71 21.54 2.11
C SER A 35 -6.24 21.65 0.65
N PRO A 36 -5.61 20.60 0.10
CA PRO A 36 -5.72 20.33 -1.32
C PRO A 36 -6.54 19.06 -1.52
N ALA A 37 -7.57 19.17 -2.35
CA ALA A 37 -8.24 18.02 -2.94
C ALA A 37 -7.18 17.06 -3.50
N ALA A 38 -7.24 15.80 -3.08
CA ALA A 38 -6.36 14.74 -3.55
C ALA A 38 -6.65 14.48 -5.03
N GLY A 39 -5.95 15.20 -5.91
CA GLY A 39 -5.79 14.82 -7.30
C GLY A 39 -4.88 13.61 -7.36
N SER A 40 -5.41 12.47 -7.81
CA SER A 40 -4.61 11.28 -8.11
C SER A 40 -3.41 11.68 -8.99
N PRO A 41 -2.17 11.32 -8.64
CA PRO A 41 -1.02 11.64 -9.48
C PRO A 41 -1.20 10.98 -10.84
N ALA A 42 -1.13 11.79 -11.89
CA ALA A 42 -1.15 11.30 -13.27
C ALA A 42 -0.01 10.28 -13.46
N PRO A 43 -0.24 9.17 -14.21
CA PRO A 43 0.78 8.15 -14.39
C PRO A 43 1.99 8.75 -15.10
N ALA A 44 3.15 8.67 -14.44
CA ALA A 44 4.41 9.14 -15.00
C ALA A 44 4.72 8.40 -16.33
N PRO A 45 5.35 9.08 -17.31
CA PRO A 45 5.71 8.46 -18.58
C PRO A 45 6.66 7.27 -18.34
N ARG A 46 6.35 6.13 -18.96
CA ARG A 46 7.16 4.91 -18.86
C ARG A 46 8.52 5.17 -19.52
N GLN A 47 9.60 5.08 -18.75
CA GLN A 47 10.95 5.18 -19.30
C GLN A 47 11.32 3.88 -20.04
N PRO A 48 12.06 3.97 -21.16
CA PRO A 48 12.55 2.78 -21.86
C PRO A 48 13.54 2.00 -20.98
N GLY A 49 13.60 0.69 -21.18
CA GLY A 49 14.58 -0.16 -20.51
C GLY A 49 16.01 0.22 -20.89
N ALA A 50 16.94 0.07 -19.95
CA ALA A 50 18.37 0.25 -20.16
C ALA A 50 19.12 -1.04 -19.78
N VAL A 51 20.30 -1.24 -20.35
CA VAL A 51 21.19 -2.34 -19.93
C VAL A 51 21.63 -2.07 -18.50
N ASP A 52 21.26 -2.97 -17.59
CA ASP A 52 21.62 -2.91 -16.17
C ASP A 52 22.83 -3.82 -15.93
N LEU A 53 23.78 -3.33 -15.12
CA LEU A 53 25.00 -4.07 -14.79
C LEU A 53 24.69 -5.40 -14.10
N ARG A 54 23.69 -5.43 -13.20
CA ARG A 54 23.36 -6.62 -12.41
C ARG A 54 22.69 -7.69 -13.28
N PHE A 55 21.85 -7.29 -14.24
CA PHE A 55 21.31 -8.24 -15.23
C PHE A 55 22.40 -8.75 -16.17
N SER A 56 23.38 -7.91 -16.50
CA SER A 56 24.53 -8.33 -17.31
C SER A 56 25.39 -9.36 -16.58
N GLU A 57 25.64 -9.18 -15.28
CA GLU A 57 26.34 -10.13 -14.41
C GLU A 57 25.58 -11.46 -14.29
N HIS A 58 24.27 -11.43 -14.02
CA HIS A 58 23.44 -12.63 -13.95
C HIS A 58 23.45 -13.43 -15.27
N LEU A 59 23.26 -12.76 -16.41
CA LEU A 59 23.26 -13.44 -17.71
C LEU A 59 24.65 -14.00 -18.05
N ALA A 60 25.73 -13.34 -17.63
CA ALA A 60 27.07 -13.90 -17.75
C ALA A 60 27.22 -15.19 -16.91
N ASP A 61 26.74 -15.20 -15.67
CA ASP A 61 26.76 -16.40 -14.81
C ASP A 61 25.93 -17.55 -15.38
N VAL A 62 24.76 -17.24 -15.96
CA VAL A 62 23.91 -18.23 -16.64
C VAL A 62 24.67 -18.88 -17.81
N LEU A 63 25.32 -18.07 -18.64
CA LEU A 63 26.12 -18.57 -19.77
C LEU A 63 27.30 -19.41 -19.30
N VAL A 64 28.03 -18.99 -18.26
CA VAL A 64 29.15 -19.74 -17.68
C VAL A 64 28.71 -21.10 -17.15
N LYS A 65 27.55 -21.18 -16.48
CA LYS A 65 27.00 -22.44 -15.96
C LYS A 65 26.59 -23.42 -17.06
N HIS A 66 26.25 -22.89 -18.23
CA HIS A 66 25.84 -23.66 -19.40
C HIS A 66 26.95 -23.82 -20.45
N ASN A 67 28.21 -23.57 -20.09
CA ASN A 67 29.33 -23.66 -21.03
C ASN A 67 29.44 -25.07 -21.63
N LEU A 68 29.57 -25.16 -22.95
CA LEU A 68 29.65 -26.43 -23.65
C LEU A 68 31.07 -27.02 -23.53
N PRO A 69 31.22 -28.36 -23.65
CA PRO A 69 32.53 -28.99 -23.67
C PRO A 69 33.21 -28.83 -25.03
N GLY A 70 34.50 -28.46 -24.99
CA GLY A 70 35.33 -28.27 -26.20
C GLY A 70 35.15 -26.89 -26.84
N PRO A 71 35.89 -26.56 -27.91
CA PRO A 71 35.81 -25.25 -28.54
C PRO A 71 34.42 -25.00 -29.13
N ASP A 72 33.80 -23.88 -28.76
CA ASP A 72 32.45 -23.49 -29.15
C ASP A 72 32.36 -22.02 -29.64
N TYR A 73 31.14 -21.48 -29.64
CA TYR A 73 30.87 -20.11 -30.03
C TYR A 73 31.68 -19.07 -29.24
N PHE A 74 31.93 -19.26 -27.94
CA PHE A 74 32.70 -18.33 -27.12
C PHE A 74 34.16 -18.29 -27.53
N GLU A 75 34.81 -19.43 -27.79
CA GLU A 75 36.19 -19.49 -28.26
C GLU A 75 36.33 -18.85 -29.65
N PHE A 76 35.34 -19.03 -30.52
CA PHE A 76 35.30 -18.33 -31.80
C PHE A 76 35.12 -16.81 -31.64
N ARG A 77 34.23 -16.37 -30.74
CA ARG A 77 34.02 -14.95 -30.42
C ARG A 77 35.28 -14.32 -29.81
N ASP A 78 36.02 -15.08 -29.02
CA ASP A 78 37.27 -14.64 -28.39
C ASP A 78 38.38 -14.48 -29.42
N ALA A 79 38.49 -15.42 -30.36
CA ALA A 79 39.38 -15.29 -31.52
C ALA A 79 39.01 -14.06 -32.37
N LEU A 80 37.73 -13.82 -32.65
CA LEU A 80 37.26 -12.61 -33.35
C LEU A 80 37.64 -11.33 -32.61
N ARG A 81 37.44 -11.30 -31.29
CA ARG A 81 37.77 -10.16 -30.44
C ARG A 81 39.26 -9.82 -30.47
N GLY A 82 40.12 -10.84 -30.48
CA GLY A 82 41.57 -10.64 -30.60
C GLY A 82 41.97 -9.97 -31.91
N LEU A 83 41.23 -10.23 -32.99
CA LEU A 83 41.47 -9.67 -34.32
C LEU A 83 40.88 -8.27 -34.53
N SER A 84 40.01 -7.80 -33.63
CA SER A 84 39.33 -6.50 -33.77
C SER A 84 40.29 -5.31 -33.69
N SER A 85 41.50 -5.52 -33.16
CA SER A 85 42.57 -4.51 -33.09
C SER A 85 43.36 -4.37 -34.40
N LEU A 86 43.15 -5.27 -35.36
CA LEU A 86 43.83 -5.27 -36.64
C LEU A 86 42.98 -4.56 -37.69
N ASP A 87 43.62 -3.80 -38.58
CA ASP A 87 42.96 -3.14 -39.72
C ASP A 87 42.63 -4.15 -40.84
N LEU A 88 41.72 -5.07 -40.51
CA LEU A 88 41.24 -6.12 -41.39
C LEU A 88 39.76 -5.89 -41.69
N SER A 89 39.34 -6.14 -42.93
CA SER A 89 37.91 -6.21 -43.27
C SER A 89 37.21 -7.31 -42.45
N GLU A 90 35.96 -7.09 -42.03
CA GLU A 90 35.13 -8.04 -41.28
C GLU A 90 35.19 -9.47 -41.84
N HIS A 91 35.04 -9.63 -43.16
CA HIS A 91 35.13 -10.93 -43.82
C HIS A 91 36.46 -11.66 -43.55
N LYS A 92 37.58 -10.93 -43.57
CA LYS A 92 38.92 -11.48 -43.26
C LYS A 92 39.09 -11.76 -41.77
N GLN A 93 38.49 -10.95 -40.89
CA GLN A 93 38.49 -11.22 -39.45
C GLN A 93 37.77 -12.53 -39.13
N PHE A 94 36.58 -12.75 -39.71
CA PHE A 94 35.83 -13.99 -39.57
C PHE A 94 36.56 -15.20 -40.15
N GLN A 95 37.18 -15.08 -41.34
CA GLN A 95 38.00 -16.16 -41.91
C GLN A 95 39.21 -16.51 -41.04
N ALA A 96 39.91 -15.51 -40.52
CA ALA A 96 41.07 -15.70 -39.65
C ALA A 96 40.67 -16.30 -38.30
N ALA A 97 39.59 -15.81 -37.67
CA ALA A 97 39.06 -16.40 -36.44
C ALA A 97 38.61 -17.85 -36.65
N TRP A 98 37.99 -18.17 -37.80
CA TRP A 98 37.57 -19.53 -38.14
C TRP A 98 38.76 -20.47 -38.33
N ALA A 99 39.85 -20.00 -38.96
CA ALA A 99 41.08 -20.76 -39.07
C ALA A 99 41.69 -21.05 -37.69
N SER A 100 41.76 -20.05 -36.82
CA SER A 100 42.26 -20.19 -35.43
C SER A 100 41.39 -21.14 -34.61
N PHE A 101 40.06 -21.02 -34.70
CA PHE A 101 39.11 -21.88 -34.01
C PHE A 101 39.30 -23.36 -34.38
N LYS A 102 39.42 -23.67 -35.68
CA LYS A 102 39.73 -25.04 -36.14
C LYS A 102 41.09 -25.53 -35.68
N ALA A 103 42.11 -24.66 -35.69
CA ALA A 103 43.46 -25.01 -35.24
C ALA A 103 43.50 -25.36 -33.73
N LEU A 104 42.59 -24.78 -32.94
CA LEU A 104 42.42 -25.07 -31.51
C LEU A 104 41.55 -26.31 -31.23
N GLY A 105 41.21 -27.09 -32.25
CA GLY A 105 40.41 -28.31 -32.12
C GLY A 105 38.90 -28.10 -32.29
N GLY A 106 38.47 -26.92 -32.74
CA GLY A 106 37.08 -26.66 -33.09
C GLY A 106 36.63 -27.47 -34.30
N SER A 107 35.32 -27.73 -34.39
CA SER A 107 34.72 -28.46 -35.51
C SER A 107 35.00 -27.77 -36.86
N ALA A 108 35.24 -28.56 -37.91
CA ALA A 108 35.34 -28.05 -39.28
C ALA A 108 33.98 -27.71 -39.91
N ASP A 109 32.87 -28.09 -39.26
CA ASP A 109 31.52 -27.79 -39.69
C ASP A 109 31.01 -26.48 -39.06
N VAL A 110 30.76 -25.47 -39.89
CA VAL A 110 30.21 -24.18 -39.47
C VAL A 110 28.82 -24.34 -38.86
N ASN A 111 28.03 -25.33 -39.28
CA ASN A 111 26.71 -25.58 -38.69
C ASN A 111 26.82 -25.99 -37.22
N GLN A 112 27.91 -26.67 -36.84
CA GLN A 112 28.15 -27.01 -35.44
C GLN A 112 28.42 -25.75 -34.61
N LEU A 113 29.22 -24.80 -35.12
CA LEU A 113 29.46 -23.51 -34.46
C LEU A 113 28.17 -22.67 -34.33
N VAL A 114 27.35 -22.66 -35.37
CA VAL A 114 26.04 -21.98 -35.32
C VAL A 114 25.10 -22.68 -34.33
N SER A 115 25.14 -24.01 -34.26
CA SER A 115 24.36 -24.77 -33.30
C SER A 115 24.74 -24.45 -31.85
N THR A 116 26.03 -24.32 -31.53
CA THR A 116 26.45 -23.93 -30.17
C THR A 116 26.03 -22.51 -29.82
N ALA A 117 26.10 -21.57 -30.77
CA ALA A 117 25.57 -20.22 -30.58
C ALA A 117 24.05 -20.20 -30.31
N ASN A 118 23.29 -21.01 -31.06
CA ASN A 118 21.84 -21.16 -30.84
C ASN A 118 21.53 -21.78 -29.47
N GLN A 119 22.32 -22.75 -29.00
CA GLN A 119 22.14 -23.32 -27.66
C GLN A 119 22.31 -22.27 -26.56
N TYR A 120 23.26 -21.35 -26.69
CA TYR A 120 23.40 -20.23 -25.75
C TYR A 120 22.22 -19.23 -25.83
N LEU A 121 21.67 -18.98 -27.02
CA LEU A 121 20.45 -18.20 -27.17
C LEU A 121 19.25 -18.87 -26.51
N ASP A 122 19.11 -20.19 -26.64
CA ASP A 122 18.04 -20.96 -26.02
C ASP A 122 18.13 -20.88 -24.48
N VAL A 123 19.33 -21.04 -23.91
CA VAL A 123 19.57 -20.87 -22.46
C VAL A 123 19.17 -19.46 -21.98
N LEU A 124 19.53 -18.41 -22.71
CA LEU A 124 19.14 -17.03 -22.37
C LEU A 124 17.63 -16.81 -22.50
N ASN A 125 16.99 -17.42 -23.49
CA ASN A 125 15.55 -17.34 -23.68
C ASN A 125 14.80 -18.06 -22.56
N ASP A 126 15.30 -19.21 -22.11
CA ASP A 126 14.73 -19.98 -21.00
C ASP A 126 14.86 -19.23 -19.67
N ASP A 127 16.02 -18.63 -19.38
CA ASP A 127 16.22 -17.79 -18.20
C ASP A 127 15.27 -16.58 -18.21
N ARG A 128 15.17 -15.89 -19.36
CA ARG A 128 14.22 -14.78 -19.54
C ARG A 128 12.77 -15.22 -19.29
N ALA A 129 12.36 -16.37 -19.84
CA ALA A 129 11.00 -16.89 -19.65
C ALA A 129 10.71 -17.19 -18.16
N GLY A 130 11.68 -17.78 -17.46
CA GLY A 130 11.62 -18.00 -16.01
C GLY A 130 11.48 -16.69 -15.22
N PHE A 131 12.29 -15.69 -15.55
CA PHE A 131 12.24 -14.37 -14.92
C PHE A 131 10.89 -13.68 -15.16
N THR A 132 10.40 -13.62 -16.40
CA THR A 132 9.10 -13.02 -16.73
C THR A 132 7.97 -13.69 -15.96
N LYS A 133 7.95 -15.03 -15.87
CA LYS A 133 6.95 -15.76 -15.10
C LYS A 133 6.96 -15.38 -13.61
N SER A 134 8.15 -15.22 -13.01
CA SER A 134 8.26 -14.79 -11.61
C SER A 134 7.85 -13.34 -11.38
N VAL A 135 8.15 -12.45 -12.32
CA VAL A 135 7.66 -11.06 -12.31
C VAL A 135 6.13 -11.04 -12.36
N ASP A 136 5.52 -11.76 -13.31
CA ASP A 136 4.07 -11.82 -13.46
C ASP A 136 3.38 -12.38 -12.22
N ALA A 137 3.93 -13.45 -11.63
CA ALA A 137 3.42 -14.03 -10.39
C ALA A 137 3.48 -13.03 -9.23
N THR A 138 4.58 -12.28 -9.11
CA THR A 138 4.73 -11.29 -8.03
C THR A 138 3.88 -10.05 -8.25
N ILE A 139 3.68 -9.63 -9.50
CA ILE A 139 2.71 -8.58 -9.84
C ILE A 139 1.31 -9.04 -9.44
N ALA A 140 0.91 -10.26 -9.82
CA ALA A 140 -0.40 -10.80 -9.49
C ALA A 140 -0.62 -10.88 -7.96
N GLU A 141 0.38 -11.35 -7.21
CA GLU A 141 0.33 -11.44 -5.75
C GLU A 141 0.24 -10.05 -5.10
N ARG A 142 1.17 -9.14 -5.42
CA ARG A 142 1.22 -7.82 -4.78
C ARG A 142 0.05 -6.95 -5.15
N VAL A 143 -0.27 -6.87 -6.45
CA VAL A 143 -1.39 -6.05 -6.93
C VAL A 143 -2.71 -6.66 -6.49
N GLY A 144 -2.85 -8.00 -6.53
CA GLY A 144 -4.04 -8.69 -6.01
C GLY A 144 -4.25 -8.44 -4.51
N GLY A 145 -3.18 -8.52 -3.70
CA GLY A 145 -3.23 -8.20 -2.28
C GLY A 145 -3.64 -6.74 -2.02
N LEU A 146 -3.07 -5.78 -2.75
CA LEU A 146 -3.44 -4.37 -2.66
C LEU A 146 -4.89 -4.11 -3.07
N GLN A 147 -5.40 -4.80 -4.10
CA GLN A 147 -6.80 -4.71 -4.51
C GLN A 147 -7.76 -5.25 -3.45
N GLN A 148 -7.42 -6.37 -2.80
CA GLN A 148 -8.21 -6.90 -1.69
C GLN A 148 -8.21 -5.96 -0.50
N GLU A 149 -7.05 -5.41 -0.12
CA GLU A 149 -6.95 -4.44 0.96
C GLU A 149 -7.78 -3.18 0.64
N GLN A 150 -7.69 -2.65 -0.59
CA GLN A 150 -8.50 -1.52 -1.03
C GLN A 150 -10.01 -1.80 -0.86
N GLN A 151 -10.49 -2.95 -1.31
CA GLN A 151 -11.91 -3.32 -1.19
C GLN A 151 -12.33 -3.45 0.27
N GLN A 152 -11.50 -4.08 1.12
CA GLN A 152 -11.80 -4.21 2.54
C GLN A 152 -11.89 -2.82 3.21
N ARG A 153 -10.94 -1.93 2.93
CA ARG A 153 -10.94 -0.56 3.49
C ARG A 153 -12.13 0.26 3.02
N GLN A 154 -12.56 0.07 1.76
CA GLN A 154 -13.76 0.72 1.24
C GLN A 154 -15.01 0.25 2.00
N ALA A 155 -15.16 -1.06 2.20
CA ALA A 155 -16.27 -1.62 2.97
C ALA A 155 -16.25 -1.17 4.44
N ASP A 156 -15.08 -1.13 5.08
CA ASP A 156 -14.90 -0.63 6.44
C ASP A 156 -15.34 0.85 6.55
N ASN A 157 -14.94 1.69 5.61
CA ASN A 157 -15.32 3.11 5.57
C ASN A 157 -16.84 3.29 5.40
N GLU A 158 -17.47 2.49 4.55
CA GLU A 158 -18.93 2.52 4.38
C GLU A 158 -19.66 2.11 5.66
N ALA A 159 -19.17 1.08 6.36
CA ALA A 159 -19.72 0.65 7.64
C ALA A 159 -19.56 1.73 8.72
N LEU A 160 -18.38 2.36 8.82
CA LEU A 160 -18.12 3.46 9.74
C LEU A 160 -18.98 4.68 9.43
N THR A 161 -19.23 4.98 8.16
CA THR A 161 -20.12 6.08 7.74
C THR A 161 -21.55 5.84 8.22
N ARG A 162 -22.05 4.60 8.14
CA ARG A 162 -23.38 4.24 8.68
C ARG A 162 -23.44 4.38 10.19
N GLN A 163 -22.42 3.90 10.90
CA GLN A 163 -22.32 4.05 12.36
C GLN A 163 -22.29 5.52 12.78
N LEU A 164 -21.56 6.37 12.06
CA LEU A 164 -21.52 7.81 12.31
C LEU A 164 -22.91 8.43 12.19
N ALA A 165 -23.68 8.07 11.17
CA ALA A 165 -25.04 8.57 10.98
C ALA A 165 -25.98 8.13 12.13
N GLU A 166 -25.89 6.88 12.59
CA GLU A 166 -26.67 6.39 13.74
C GLU A 166 -26.30 7.11 15.04
N ILE A 167 -25.01 7.33 15.27
CA ILE A 167 -24.52 8.07 16.44
C ILE A 167 -25.02 9.52 16.39
N GLN A 168 -24.98 10.15 15.22
CA GLN A 168 -25.48 11.51 15.02
C GLN A 168 -26.99 11.61 15.34
N GLN A 169 -27.79 10.65 14.86
CA GLN A 169 -29.22 10.59 15.20
C GLN A 169 -29.46 10.43 16.72
N LYS A 170 -28.64 9.61 17.41
CA LYS A 170 -28.73 9.45 18.88
C LYS A 170 -28.38 10.74 19.60
N ILE A 171 -27.36 11.48 19.14
CA ILE A 171 -26.98 12.79 19.71
C ILE A 171 -28.15 13.78 19.58
N GLU A 172 -28.78 13.84 18.41
CA GLU A 172 -29.93 14.72 18.15
C GLU A 172 -31.12 14.36 19.04
N ALA A 173 -31.47 13.07 19.14
CA ALA A 173 -32.55 12.60 20.01
C ALA A 173 -32.31 12.93 21.49
N ASN A 174 -31.08 12.72 21.98
CA ASN A 174 -30.71 13.06 23.36
C ASN A 174 -30.76 14.57 23.61
N THR A 175 -30.30 15.37 22.65
CA THR A 175 -30.34 16.84 22.74
C THR A 175 -31.78 17.34 22.84
N ALA A 176 -32.68 16.80 22.00
CA ALA A 176 -34.10 17.12 22.08
C ALA A 176 -34.73 16.70 23.42
N ARG A 177 -34.37 15.51 23.94
CA ARG A 177 -34.88 15.05 25.23
C ARG A 177 -34.36 15.90 26.40
N LEU A 178 -33.11 16.35 26.36
CA LEU A 178 -32.56 17.27 27.37
C LEU A 178 -33.30 18.59 27.42
N ALA A 179 -33.62 19.18 26.26
CA ALA A 179 -34.42 20.40 26.19
C ALA A 179 -35.83 20.21 26.78
N SER A 180 -36.48 19.08 26.46
CA SER A 180 -37.79 18.72 27.05
C SER A 180 -37.71 18.57 28.56
N ILE A 181 -36.71 17.85 29.07
CA ILE A 181 -36.53 17.65 30.52
C ILE A 181 -36.28 18.99 31.23
N SER A 182 -35.50 19.90 30.64
CA SER A 182 -35.30 21.23 31.21
C SER A 182 -36.62 21.98 31.37
N GLY A 183 -37.47 22.00 30.34
CA GLY A 183 -38.78 22.63 30.41
C GLY A 183 -39.72 21.96 31.42
N GLU A 184 -39.67 20.62 31.55
CA GLU A 184 -40.41 19.87 32.57
C GLU A 184 -39.94 20.25 33.99
N ILE A 185 -38.62 20.39 34.21
CA ILE A 185 -38.04 20.80 35.49
C ILE A 185 -38.53 22.21 35.88
N ASP A 186 -38.47 23.16 34.95
CA ASP A 186 -38.90 24.54 35.21
C ASP A 186 -40.39 24.58 35.58
N LEU A 187 -41.24 23.90 34.80
CA LEU A 187 -42.68 23.84 35.04
C LEU A 187 -43.02 23.21 36.40
N GLN A 188 -42.36 22.12 36.77
CA GLN A 188 -42.59 21.45 38.05
C GLN A 188 -42.10 22.30 39.22
N THR A 189 -40.95 22.97 39.06
CA THR A 189 -40.37 23.88 40.06
C THR A 189 -41.32 25.03 40.33
N ASP A 190 -41.90 25.63 39.29
CA ASP A 190 -42.87 26.72 39.43
C ASP A 190 -44.16 26.26 40.13
N LYS A 191 -44.70 25.10 39.75
CA LYS A 191 -45.90 24.52 40.39
C LYS A 191 -45.68 24.23 41.86
N LEU A 192 -44.55 23.60 42.22
CA LEU A 192 -44.21 23.32 43.63
C LEU A 192 -44.04 24.63 44.42
N SER A 193 -43.34 25.61 43.84
CA SER A 193 -43.13 26.91 44.47
C SER A 193 -44.45 27.65 44.70
N GLN A 194 -45.37 27.62 43.73
CA GLN A 194 -46.70 28.21 43.88
C GLN A 194 -47.52 27.48 44.93
N SER A 195 -47.52 26.14 44.92
CA SER A 195 -48.22 25.32 45.92
C SER A 195 -47.73 25.63 47.34
N ARG A 196 -46.41 25.76 47.51
CA ARG A 196 -45.79 26.17 48.77
C ARG A 196 -46.28 27.54 49.22
N ARG A 197 -46.21 28.56 48.36
CA ARG A 197 -46.69 29.91 48.67
C ARG A 197 -48.18 29.93 49.04
N ASN A 198 -49.00 29.19 48.30
CA ASN A 198 -50.43 29.07 48.58
C ASN A 198 -50.67 28.42 49.96
N TYR A 199 -49.92 27.36 50.29
CA TYR A 199 -50.00 26.71 51.59
C TYR A 199 -49.60 27.65 52.73
N GLU A 200 -48.45 28.33 52.61
CA GLU A 200 -47.95 29.28 53.61
C GLU A 200 -48.97 30.41 53.86
N ALA A 201 -49.52 31.01 52.81
CA ALA A 201 -50.55 32.05 52.91
C ALA A 201 -51.85 31.54 53.56
N THR A 202 -52.28 30.32 53.21
CA THR A 202 -53.47 29.70 53.79
C THR A 202 -53.27 29.41 55.28
N HIS A 203 -52.10 28.86 55.64
CA HIS A 203 -51.72 28.60 57.03
C HIS A 203 -51.68 29.89 57.86
N GLU A 204 -51.06 30.96 57.34
CA GLU A 204 -51.03 32.27 57.99
C GLU A 204 -52.43 32.83 58.22
N HIS A 205 -53.32 32.72 57.23
CA HIS A 205 -54.71 33.16 57.34
C HIS A 205 -55.44 32.47 58.50
N PHE A 206 -55.42 31.13 58.55
CA PHE A 206 -56.07 30.39 59.63
C PHE A 206 -55.41 30.63 61.00
N THR A 207 -54.08 30.76 61.04
CA THR A 207 -53.36 31.08 62.28
C THR A 207 -53.79 32.42 62.83
N LYS A 208 -53.86 33.45 61.97
CA LYS A 208 -54.31 34.79 62.35
C LYS A 208 -55.76 34.79 62.81
N GLN A 209 -56.63 34.08 62.10
CA GLN A 209 -58.04 33.94 62.50
C GLN A 209 -58.16 33.33 63.92
N ILE A 210 -57.44 32.24 64.20
CA ILE A 210 -57.44 31.62 65.53
C ILE A 210 -56.90 32.57 66.59
N GLN A 211 -55.83 33.32 66.29
CA GLN A 211 -55.27 34.31 67.22
C GLN A 211 -56.26 35.45 67.53
N ASP A 212 -56.92 35.99 66.50
CA ASP A 212 -57.95 37.02 66.63
C ASP A 212 -59.14 36.51 67.46
N ASP A 213 -59.59 35.28 67.21
CA ASP A 213 -60.67 34.65 67.96
C ASP A 213 -60.29 34.44 69.44
N ILE A 214 -59.06 33.99 69.74
CA ILE A 214 -58.55 33.89 71.11
C ILE A 214 -58.57 35.26 71.80
N ALA A 215 -58.16 36.33 71.11
CA ALA A 215 -58.19 37.68 71.66
C ALA A 215 -59.61 38.14 72.00
N ARG A 216 -60.58 37.91 71.12
CA ARG A 216 -61.99 38.24 71.35
C ARG A 216 -62.59 37.41 72.49
N ILE A 217 -62.30 36.11 72.57
CA ILE A 217 -62.74 35.25 73.67
C ILE A 217 -62.27 35.82 75.01
N ARG A 218 -60.98 36.18 75.12
CA ARG A 218 -60.42 36.80 76.34
C ARG A 218 -61.04 38.17 76.65
N GLN A 219 -61.49 38.92 75.65
CA GLN A 219 -62.10 40.23 75.88
C GLN A 219 -63.55 40.13 76.39
N HIS A 220 -64.28 39.09 76.00
CA HIS A 220 -65.72 38.98 76.25
C HIS A 220 -66.13 37.96 77.31
N LEU A 221 -65.27 36.98 77.62
CA LEU A 221 -65.59 35.83 78.49
C LEU A 221 -64.74 35.74 79.76
N THR A 222 -63.83 36.71 79.98
CA THR A 222 -63.05 36.89 81.21
C THR A 222 -63.13 38.34 81.66
#